data_AF-A0A2S9BG42-F1
#
_entry.id   AF-A0A2S9BG42-F1
#
_cell.length_a   1.000
_cell.length_b   1.000
_cell.length_c   1.000
_cell.angle_alpha   90.00
_cell.angle_beta   90.00
_cell.angle_gamma   90.00
#
_symmetry.space_group_name_H-M   'P 1'
#
loop_
_entity.id
_entity.type
_entity.pdbx_description
1 polymer ?
#
loop_
_entity_poly.entity_id
_entity_poly.type
_entity_poly.pdbx_seq_one_letter_code
_entity_poly.pdbx_strand_id
1 'polypeptide(L)'
;MRYLIICLFSLFSPYLARADETHIEQARQTLKNYGLSHCILKPFNERSALEKDIALSANAYSFMGKGMHTILQNEDTLQVLHDPYKETRNYLLTAYEQTPSNSKYSNEKVVFLACLKVYNSEAFNRFIKTQDAYIPD
;
A
#
# COMPACT_ATOMS: atom_id res chain seq x y z
N MET A 1 -41.07 9.67 40.44
CA MET A 1 -41.04 10.17 39.05
C MET A 1 -39.87 11.14 38.86
N ARG A 2 -38.64 10.62 38.90
CA ARG A 2 -37.37 11.31 38.60
C ARG A 2 -36.31 10.22 38.82
N TYR A 3 -35.26 10.15 38.01
CA TYR A 3 -34.19 9.12 38.04
C TYR A 3 -34.45 7.82 37.26
N LEU A 4 -35.03 7.90 36.06
CA LEU A 4 -35.02 6.74 35.15
C LEU A 4 -34.80 7.13 33.69
N ILE A 5 -33.94 8.13 33.42
CA ILE A 5 -33.53 8.48 32.05
C ILE A 5 -32.08 9.04 32.06
N ILE A 6 -31.10 8.37 32.67
CA ILE A 6 -29.68 8.73 32.44
C ILE A 6 -28.82 7.46 32.61
N CYS A 7 -28.89 6.51 31.67
CA CYS A 7 -27.93 5.40 31.61
C CYS A 7 -27.97 4.65 30.25
N LEU A 8 -28.07 5.38 29.13
CA LEU A 8 -28.15 4.75 27.80
C LEU A 8 -27.34 5.47 26.71
N PHE A 9 -26.32 6.26 27.07
CA PHE A 9 -25.49 7.00 26.11
C PHE A 9 -23.99 6.66 26.13
N SER A 10 -23.53 5.68 26.91
CA SER A 10 -22.10 5.42 27.11
C SER A 10 -21.53 4.19 26.37
N LEU A 11 -22.29 3.52 25.49
CA LEU A 11 -21.83 2.28 24.82
C LEU A 11 -21.46 2.43 23.33
N PHE A 12 -21.53 3.61 22.73
CA PHE A 12 -21.27 3.80 21.29
C PHE A 12 -19.83 4.20 20.91
N SER A 13 -18.95 4.51 21.88
CA SER A 13 -17.63 5.07 21.57
C SER A 13 -16.52 4.10 21.09
N PRO A 14 -16.49 2.78 21.37
CA PRO A 14 -15.37 1.93 20.93
C PRO A 14 -15.50 1.39 19.50
N TYR A 15 -16.69 1.40 18.91
CA TYR A 15 -16.92 0.83 17.57
C TYR A 15 -16.37 1.70 16.44
N LEU A 16 -16.47 3.02 16.58
CA LEU A 16 -16.02 3.98 15.57
C LEU A 16 -14.49 3.97 15.43
N ALA A 17 -13.75 3.97 16.55
CA ALA A 17 -12.29 3.91 16.54
C ALA A 17 -11.74 2.61 15.91
N ARG A 18 -12.41 1.48 16.13
CA ARG A 18 -12.02 0.18 15.57
C ARG A 18 -12.29 0.08 14.07
N ALA A 19 -13.37 0.69 13.58
CA ALA A 19 -13.68 0.73 12.16
C ALA A 19 -12.65 1.56 11.38
N ASP A 20 -12.27 2.71 11.92
CA ASP A 20 -11.25 3.60 11.37
C ASP A 20 -9.86 2.92 11.33
N GLU A 21 -9.43 2.28 12.43
CA GLU A 21 -8.18 1.51 12.46
C GLU A 21 -8.17 0.38 11.41
N THR A 22 -9.30 -0.31 11.23
CA THR A 22 -9.43 -1.37 10.22
C THR A 22 -9.35 -0.81 8.80
N HIS A 23 -9.95 0.35 8.55
CA HIS A 23 -9.92 1.04 7.26
C HIS A 23 -8.51 1.48 6.88
N ILE A 24 -7.80 2.11 7.82
CA ILE A 24 -6.42 2.56 7.63
C ILE A 24 -5.48 1.37 7.38
N GLU A 25 -5.58 0.30 8.16
CA GLU A 25 -4.75 -0.89 7.94
C GLU A 25 -5.03 -1.54 6.58
N GLN A 26 -6.30 -1.60 6.16
CA GLN A 26 -6.65 -2.08 4.83
C GLN A 26 -6.04 -1.19 3.74
N ALA A 27 -6.13 0.14 3.88
CA ALA A 27 -5.55 1.08 2.93
C ALA A 27 -4.03 0.88 2.80
N ARG A 28 -3.32 0.83 3.93
CA ARG A 28 -1.87 0.54 3.97
C ARG A 28 -1.55 -0.78 3.28
N GLN A 29 -2.33 -1.82 3.54
CA GLN A 29 -2.13 -3.14 2.95
C GLN A 29 -2.34 -3.15 1.43
N THR A 30 -3.36 -2.45 0.92
CA THR A 30 -3.57 -2.32 -0.54
C THR A 30 -2.40 -1.59 -1.20
N LEU A 31 -1.89 -0.52 -0.59
CA LEU A 31 -0.77 0.25 -1.12
C LEU A 31 0.54 -0.56 -1.10
N LYS A 32 0.78 -1.34 -0.04
CA LYS A 32 1.90 -2.28 0.01
C LYS A 32 1.82 -3.34 -1.09
N ASN A 33 0.63 -3.88 -1.34
CA ASN A 33 0.41 -4.87 -2.39
C ASN A 33 0.64 -4.27 -3.78
N TYR A 34 0.18 -3.04 -4.02
CA TYR A 34 0.47 -2.29 -5.23
C TYR A 34 1.99 -2.19 -5.48
N GLY A 35 2.75 -1.77 -4.47
CA GLY A 35 4.20 -1.71 -4.54
C GLY A 35 4.83 -3.07 -4.85
N LEU A 36 4.43 -4.12 -4.13
CA LEU A 36 4.96 -5.48 -4.28
C LEU A 36 4.76 -6.02 -5.70
N SER A 37 3.56 -5.88 -6.25
CA SER A 37 3.25 -6.31 -7.62
C SER A 37 4.16 -5.62 -8.63
N HIS A 38 4.36 -4.31 -8.51
CA HIS A 38 5.28 -3.58 -9.39
C HIS A 38 6.75 -3.94 -9.19
N CYS A 39 7.18 -4.24 -7.96
CA CYS A 39 8.53 -4.72 -7.69
C CYS A 39 8.81 -6.03 -8.41
N ILE A 40 7.87 -6.98 -8.32
CA ILE A 40 8.01 -8.29 -8.95
C ILE A 40 8.04 -8.13 -10.47
N LEU A 41 7.17 -7.31 -11.05
CA LEU A 41 7.09 -7.11 -12.51
C LEU A 41 8.35 -6.49 -13.11
N LYS A 42 8.96 -5.51 -12.42
CA LYS A 42 9.98 -4.62 -13.01
C LYS A 42 11.15 -5.35 -13.71
N PRO A 43 11.72 -6.44 -13.16
CA PRO A 43 12.86 -7.12 -13.78
C PRO A 43 12.48 -8.12 -14.89
N PHE A 44 11.21 -8.52 -14.99
CA PHE A 44 10.76 -9.52 -15.97
C PHE A 44 10.23 -8.82 -17.22
N ASN A 45 10.99 -8.93 -18.32
CA ASN A 45 10.61 -8.37 -19.63
C ASN A 45 9.89 -9.40 -20.53
N GLU A 46 9.44 -10.52 -19.97
CA GLU A 46 8.71 -11.55 -20.70
C GLU A 46 7.22 -11.25 -20.79
N ARG A 47 6.58 -11.66 -21.87
CA ARG A 47 5.11 -11.66 -21.98
C ARG A 47 4.60 -13.05 -21.64
N SER A 48 4.34 -13.30 -20.36
CA SER A 48 3.84 -14.58 -19.86
C SER A 48 2.45 -14.42 -19.24
N ALA A 49 1.72 -15.53 -19.08
CA ALA A 49 0.45 -15.52 -18.37
C ALA A 49 0.61 -15.04 -16.91
N LEU A 50 1.76 -15.36 -16.30
CA LEU A 50 2.12 -14.92 -14.96
C LEU A 50 2.38 -13.41 -14.91
N GLU A 51 3.16 -12.87 -15.86
CA GLU A 51 3.39 -11.41 -15.95
C GLU A 51 2.07 -10.66 -16.08
N LYS A 52 1.20 -11.11 -16.99
CA LYS A 52 -0.12 -10.51 -17.20
C LYS A 52 -0.98 -10.52 -15.93
N ASP A 53 -1.00 -11.64 -15.20
CA ASP A 53 -1.79 -11.77 -13.97
C ASP A 53 -1.30 -10.84 -12.86
N ILE A 54 0.03 -10.72 -12.69
CA ILE A 54 0.62 -9.79 -11.73
C ILE A 54 0.35 -8.33 -12.15
N ALA A 55 0.39 -8.01 -13.44
CA ALA A 55 0.05 -6.68 -13.95
C ALA A 55 -1.42 -6.31 -13.71
N LEU A 56 -2.34 -7.27 -13.89
CA LEU A 56 -3.75 -7.10 -13.53
C LEU A 56 -3.91 -6.87 -12.03
N SER A 57 -3.17 -7.59 -11.20
CA SER A 57 -3.16 -7.40 -9.74
C SER A 57 -2.63 -6.01 -9.35
N ALA A 58 -1.55 -5.54 -9.97
CA ALA A 58 -1.01 -4.20 -9.75
C ALA A 58 -2.05 -3.11 -10.07
N ASN A 59 -2.75 -3.24 -11.21
CA ASN A 59 -3.81 -2.33 -11.59
C ASN A 59 -5.01 -2.41 -10.63
N ALA A 60 -5.36 -3.61 -10.15
CA ALA A 60 -6.43 -3.80 -9.18
C ALA A 60 -6.13 -3.14 -7.83
N TYR A 61 -4.86 -2.95 -7.44
CA TYR A 61 -4.48 -2.20 -6.24
C TYR A 61 -4.24 -0.71 -6.48
N SER A 62 -4.36 -0.22 -7.71
CA SER A 62 -4.19 1.20 -8.05
C SER A 62 -5.40 2.04 -7.60
N PHE A 63 -5.26 3.37 -7.68
CA PHE A 63 -6.35 4.33 -7.45
C PHE A 63 -7.61 4.02 -8.26
N MET A 64 -7.46 3.61 -9.53
CA MET A 64 -8.59 3.27 -10.41
C MET A 64 -9.19 1.88 -10.12
N GLY A 65 -8.61 1.12 -9.19
CA GLY A 65 -9.08 -0.19 -8.77
C GLY A 65 -9.62 -0.15 -7.34
N LYS A 66 -9.01 -0.94 -6.46
CA LYS A 66 -9.32 -1.07 -5.03
C LYS A 66 -8.37 -0.27 -4.14
N GLY A 67 -7.56 0.60 -4.73
CA GLY A 67 -6.68 1.47 -3.97
C GLY A 67 -7.48 2.46 -3.12
N MET A 68 -7.07 2.63 -1.88
CA MET A 68 -7.80 3.44 -0.87
C MET A 68 -7.12 4.77 -0.56
N HIS A 69 -6.07 5.12 -1.28
CA HIS A 69 -5.40 6.42 -1.19
C HIS A 69 -5.82 7.30 -2.35
N THR A 70 -6.04 8.59 -2.11
CA THR A 70 -6.33 9.60 -3.13
C THR A 70 -5.05 10.15 -3.75
N ILE A 71 -5.14 10.57 -5.00
CA ILE A 71 -4.07 11.34 -5.67
C ILE A 71 -4.37 12.80 -5.40
N LEU A 72 -3.44 13.49 -4.73
CA LEU A 72 -3.57 14.92 -4.46
C LEU A 72 -3.25 15.68 -5.75
N GLN A 73 -4.21 16.48 -6.19
CA GLN A 73 -4.09 17.32 -7.38
C GLN A 73 -4.44 18.76 -7.05
N ASN A 74 -3.81 19.70 -7.75
CA ASN A 74 -4.21 21.09 -7.74
C ASN A 74 -5.51 21.22 -8.55
N GLU A 75 -6.57 21.75 -7.94
CA GLU A 75 -7.91 21.79 -8.53
C GLU A 75 -7.99 22.69 -9.79
N ASP A 76 -7.24 23.79 -9.81
CA ASP A 76 -7.28 24.77 -10.91
C ASP A 76 -6.48 24.32 -12.14
N THR A 77 -5.36 23.64 -11.92
CA THR A 77 -4.39 23.27 -12.98
C THR A 77 -4.41 21.79 -13.32
N LEU A 78 -5.09 20.97 -12.52
CA LEU A 78 -5.07 19.51 -12.57
C LEU A 78 -3.67 18.89 -12.39
N GLN A 79 -2.69 19.67 -11.91
CA GLN A 79 -1.34 19.18 -11.65
C GLN A 79 -1.36 18.19 -10.48
N VAL A 80 -0.79 17.00 -10.66
CA VAL A 80 -0.56 16.06 -9.56
C VAL A 80 0.49 16.64 -8.61
N LEU A 81 0.07 16.90 -7.37
CA LEU A 81 0.92 17.37 -6.29
C LEU A 81 1.54 16.20 -5.54
N HIS A 82 0.76 15.14 -5.31
CA HIS A 82 1.25 13.91 -4.67
C HIS A 82 0.47 12.68 -5.15
N ASP A 83 1.19 11.60 -5.46
CA ASP A 83 0.61 10.32 -5.87
C ASP A 83 1.19 9.21 -4.97
N PRO A 84 0.42 8.74 -3.96
CA PRO A 84 0.87 7.70 -3.03
C PRO A 84 1.31 6.40 -3.73
N TYR A 85 0.70 6.06 -4.86
CA TYR A 85 1.01 4.86 -5.63
C TYR A 85 2.36 5.02 -6.33
N LYS A 86 2.57 6.15 -7.02
CA LYS A 86 3.86 6.46 -7.65
C LYS A 86 4.99 6.51 -6.62
N GLU A 87 4.79 7.18 -5.49
CA GLU A 87 5.79 7.27 -4.43
C GLU A 87 6.10 5.89 -3.84
N THR A 88 5.09 5.06 -3.60
CA THR A 88 5.26 3.70 -3.11
C THR A 88 6.05 2.83 -4.08
N ARG A 89 5.72 2.91 -5.38
CA ARG A 89 6.45 2.19 -6.43
C ARG A 89 7.92 2.62 -6.44
N ASN A 90 8.18 3.94 -6.42
CA ASN A 90 9.54 4.48 -6.47
C ASN A 90 10.36 4.06 -5.23
N TYR A 91 9.78 4.15 -4.04
CA TYR A 91 10.42 3.70 -2.80
C TYR A 91 10.81 2.22 -2.91
N LEU A 92 9.85 1.37 -3.28
CA LEU A 92 10.06 -0.07 -3.28
C LEU A 92 11.11 -0.47 -4.33
N LEU A 93 11.06 0.09 -5.54
CA LEU A 93 12.07 -0.15 -6.57
C LEU A 93 13.47 0.32 -6.15
N THR A 94 13.57 1.48 -5.49
CA THR A 94 14.86 1.99 -4.99
C THR A 94 15.43 1.08 -3.91
N ALA A 95 14.61 0.67 -2.94
CA ALA A 95 15.02 -0.25 -1.89
C ALA A 95 15.33 -1.66 -2.42
N TYR A 96 14.61 -2.10 -3.46
CA TYR A 96 14.87 -3.36 -4.16
C TYR A 96 16.31 -3.37 -4.69
N GLU A 97 16.76 -2.32 -5.38
CA GLU A 97 18.12 -2.27 -5.95
C GLU A 97 19.21 -2.49 -4.90
N GLN A 98 19.01 -1.93 -3.71
CA GLN A 98 19.94 -2.02 -2.59
C GLN A 98 19.82 -3.32 -1.78
N THR A 99 18.78 -4.13 -2.02
CA THR A 99 18.49 -5.33 -1.24
C THR A 99 19.24 -6.55 -1.81
N PRO A 100 20.16 -7.17 -1.05
CA PRO A 100 20.80 -8.40 -1.46
C PRO A 100 19.82 -9.58 -1.36
N SER A 101 19.69 -10.35 -2.44
CA SER A 101 18.81 -11.53 -2.48
C SER A 101 19.35 -12.69 -3.32
N ASN A 102 20.66 -12.75 -3.52
CA ASN A 102 21.30 -13.85 -4.24
C ASN A 102 21.09 -15.15 -3.47
N SER A 103 20.92 -16.25 -4.21
CA SER A 103 20.80 -17.58 -3.60
C SER A 103 22.18 -18.22 -3.44
N LYS A 104 22.32 -19.22 -2.57
CA LYS A 104 23.55 -20.02 -2.48
C LYS A 104 23.87 -20.80 -3.76
N TYR A 105 22.90 -20.93 -4.67
CA TYR A 105 22.95 -21.77 -5.88
C TYR A 105 23.01 -20.97 -7.18
N SER A 106 22.93 -19.64 -7.11
CA SER A 106 22.98 -18.76 -8.28
C SER A 106 23.45 -17.37 -7.88
N ASN A 107 24.31 -16.79 -8.73
CA ASN A 107 24.75 -15.40 -8.59
C ASN A 107 23.67 -14.39 -9.00
N GLU A 108 22.53 -14.85 -9.52
CA GLU A 108 21.41 -13.99 -9.86
C GLU A 108 20.67 -13.51 -8.60
N LYS A 109 20.17 -12.29 -8.69
CA LYS A 109 19.30 -11.70 -7.68
C LYS A 109 17.95 -12.41 -7.72
N VAL A 110 17.55 -13.07 -6.63
CA VAL A 110 16.22 -13.69 -6.54
C VAL A 110 15.20 -12.57 -6.36
N VAL A 111 14.54 -12.17 -7.46
CA VAL A 111 13.66 -10.99 -7.53
C VAL A 111 12.58 -11.04 -6.45
N PHE A 112 11.83 -12.14 -6.41
CA PHE A 112 10.71 -12.31 -5.49
C PHE A 112 11.17 -12.19 -4.01
N LEU A 113 12.32 -12.79 -3.69
CA LEU A 113 12.91 -12.70 -2.36
C LEU A 113 13.32 -11.26 -2.00
N ALA A 114 13.95 -10.52 -2.91
CA ALA A 114 14.30 -9.11 -2.67
C ALA A 114 13.04 -8.27 -2.42
N CYS A 115 12.02 -8.42 -3.28
CA CYS A 115 10.77 -7.68 -3.13
C CYS A 115 10.08 -7.99 -1.79
N LEU A 116 10.05 -9.26 -1.37
CA LEU A 116 9.51 -9.64 -0.05
C LEU A 116 10.33 -9.10 1.12
N LYS A 117 11.66 -9.03 1.01
CA LYS A 117 12.50 -8.42 2.04
C LYS A 117 12.17 -6.93 2.22
N VAL A 118 12.02 -6.18 1.13
CA VAL A 118 11.61 -4.77 1.19
C VAL A 118 10.20 -4.64 1.75
N TYR A 119 9.24 -5.43 1.23
CA TYR A 119 7.83 -5.42 1.63
C TYR A 119 7.62 -5.67 3.12
N ASN A 120 8.45 -6.53 3.73
CA ASN A 120 8.40 -6.84 5.16
C ASN A 120 9.32 -5.97 6.02
N SER A 121 10.07 -5.03 5.42
CA SER A 121 11.01 -4.19 6.17
C SER A 121 10.27 -3.15 7.02
N GLU A 122 10.81 -2.85 8.21
CA GLU A 122 10.29 -1.76 9.03
C GLU A 122 10.39 -0.41 8.34
N ALA A 123 11.44 -0.18 7.55
CA ALA A 123 11.63 1.06 6.81
C ALA A 123 10.48 1.29 5.82
N PHE A 124 10.09 0.25 5.07
CA PHE A 124 8.94 0.34 4.18
C PHE A 124 7.62 0.52 4.95
N ASN A 125 7.43 -0.17 6.08
CA ASN A 125 6.24 0.04 6.92
C ASN A 125 6.16 1.49 7.44
N ARG A 126 7.28 2.10 7.84
CA ARG A 126 7.34 3.52 8.24
C ARG A 126 7.01 4.45 7.08
N PHE A 127 7.56 4.18 5.90
CA PHE A 127 7.22 4.93 4.69
C PHE A 127 5.72 4.84 4.35
N ILE A 128 5.11 3.65 4.42
CA ILE A 128 3.69 3.47 4.11
C ILE A 128 2.80 4.29 5.05
N LYS A 129 3.15 4.38 6.35
CA LYS A 129 2.43 5.23 7.31
C LYS A 129 2.49 6.72 6.97
N THR A 130 3.49 7.20 6.23
CA THR A 130 3.50 8.61 5.80
C THR A 130 2.47 8.88 4.69
N GLN A 131 1.92 7.83 4.09
CA GLN A 131 0.89 7.94 3.06
C GLN A 131 -0.52 8.00 3.65
N ASP A 132 -0.70 7.77 4.96
CA ASP A 132 -2.02 7.80 5.60
C ASP A 132 -2.73 9.16 5.44
N ALA A 133 -1.96 10.24 5.28
CA ALA A 133 -2.48 11.58 5.02
C ALA A 133 -3.28 11.71 3.71
N TYR A 134 -3.25 10.69 2.85
CA TYR A 134 -3.96 10.64 1.57
C TYR A 134 -5.10 9.62 1.57
N ILE A 135 -5.43 9.02 2.73
CA ILE A 135 -6.62 8.18 2.87
C ILE A 135 -7.83 9.13 3.04
N PRO A 136 -8.91 9.00 2.23
CA PRO A 136 -10.12 9.78 2.43
C PRO A 136 -10.80 9.43 3.77
N ASP A 137 -11.41 10.45 4.38
CA ASP A 137 -12.23 10.32 5.60
C ASP A 137 -13.45 9.40 5.41
#